data_AF-A0A925UN53-F1
#
_entry.id   AF-A0A925UN53-F1
#
_cell.length_a   1.000
_cell.length_b   1.000
_cell.length_c   1.000
_cell.angle_alpha   90.00
_cell.angle_beta   90.00
_cell.angle_gamma   90.00
#
_symmetry.space_group_name_H-M   'P 1'
#
loop_
_entity.id
_entity.type
_entity.pdbx_description
1 polymer ?
#
loop_
_entity_poly.entity_id
_entity_poly.type
_entity_poly.pdbx_seq_one_letter_code
_entity_poly.pdbx_strand_id
1 'polypeptide(L)' 'NYDDEQSMGQKAQYIKSKGLGGAMVWELSQDPNRVLLSALYKGLQ' A
#
# COMPACT_ATOMS: atom_id res chain seq x y z
N ASN A 1 -13.77 8.83 4.03
CA ASN A 1 -12.36 8.60 4.42
C ASN A 1 -11.82 7.59 3.42
N TYR A 2 -10.80 7.95 2.63
CA TYR A 2 -10.24 7.11 1.57
C TYR A 2 -8.73 7.04 1.73
N ASP A 3 -8.12 5.96 1.26
CA ASP A 3 -6.67 5.83 1.26
C ASP A 3 -6.08 6.58 0.06
N ASP A 4 -5.08 7.40 0.33
CA ASP A 4 -4.22 8.08 -0.65
C ASP A 4 -2.81 7.47 -0.68
N GLU A 5 -1.96 7.95 -1.58
CA GLU A 5 -0.57 7.48 -1.70
C GLU A 5 0.24 7.66 -0.40
N GLN A 6 -0.04 8.73 0.35
CA GLN A 6 0.63 9.02 1.62
C GLN A 6 0.31 7.95 2.67
N SER A 7 -0.99 7.65 2.86
CA SER A 7 -1.47 6.63 3.78
C SER A 7 -0.99 5.23 3.38
N MET A 8 -0.92 4.92 2.07
CA MET A 8 -0.33 3.67 1.58
C MET A 8 1.15 3.54 1.93
N GLY A 9 1.92 4.62 1.76
CA GLY A 9 3.33 4.65 2.15
C GLY A 9 3.53 4.43 3.66
N GLN A 10 2.70 5.06 4.49
CA GLN A 10 2.75 4.88 5.95
C GLN A 10 2.41 3.44 6.37
N LYS A 11 1.40 2.82 5.75
CA LYS A 11 1.06 1.40 5.99
C LYS A 11 2.20 0.47 5.57
N ALA A 12 2.85 0.75 4.44
CA ALA A 12 4.02 -0.02 3.99
C ALA A 12 5.20 0.09 4.97
N GLN A 13 5.50 1.30 5.45
CA GLN A 13 6.52 1.51 6.48
C GLN A 13 6.19 0.78 7.78
N TYR A 14 4.91 0.79 8.19
CA TYR A 14 4.46 0.05 9.36
C TYR A 14 4.73 -1.45 9.20
N ILE A 15 4.38 -2.04 8.05
CA ILE A 15 4.64 -3.44 7.72
C ILE A 15 6.12 -3.77 7.83
N LYS A 16 7.00 -2.94 7.26
CA LYS A 16 8.46 -3.12 7.36
C LYS A 16 8.94 -3.01 8.81
N SER A 17 8.50 -2.00 9.55
CA SER A 17 8.93 -1.75 10.93
C SER A 17 8.53 -2.88 11.89
N LYS A 18 7.45 -3.60 11.57
CA LYS A 18 6.91 -4.69 12.37
C LYS A 18 7.33 -6.07 11.86
N GLY A 19 8.07 -6.16 10.75
CA GLY A 19 8.48 -7.44 10.16
C GLY A 19 7.29 -8.29 9.70
N LEU A 20 6.21 -7.66 9.24
CA LEU A 20 5.01 -8.37 8.77
C LEU A 20 5.26 -8.93 7.36
N GLY A 21 4.56 -10.02 7.01
CA GLY A 21 4.79 -10.76 5.75
C GLY A 21 4.37 -10.04 4.46
N GLY A 22 3.68 -8.90 4.56
CA GLY A 22 3.24 -8.11 3.40
C GLY A 22 1.92 -7.38 3.63
N ALA A 23 1.31 -6.93 2.54
CA ALA A 23 0.02 -6.27 2.51
C ALA A 23 -0.96 -7.00 1.59
N MET A 24 -2.25 -6.89 1.87
CA MET A 24 -3.34 -7.33 1.01
C MET A 24 -4.14 -6.11 0.56
N VAL A 25 -4.50 -6.08 -0.72
CA VAL A 25 -5.32 -5.02 -1.33
C VAL A 25 -6.61 -5.64 -1.85
N TRP A 26 -7.75 -5.01 -1.52
CA TRP A 26 -9.06 -5.38 -2.04
C TRP A 26 -9.78 -4.14 -2.57
N GLU A 27 -10.25 -4.06 -3.80
CA GLU A 27 -9.99 -4.93 -4.96
C GLU A 27 -9.28 -4.15 -6.06
N LEU A 28 -8.55 -4.86 -6.93
CA LEU A 28 -7.70 -4.23 -7.95
C LEU A 28 -8.49 -3.45 -9.02
N SER A 29 -9.76 -3.81 -9.25
CA SER A 29 -10.64 -3.10 -10.20
C SER A 29 -10.95 -1.66 -9.75
N GLN A 30 -10.84 -1.37 -8.44
CA GLN A 30 -11.05 -0.03 -7.88
C GLN A 30 -9.79 0.84 -7.92
N ASP A 31 -8.66 0.31 -8.39
CA ASP A 31 -7.43 1.06 -8.65
C ASP A 31 -7.01 0.91 -10.13
N PRO A 32 -7.77 1.49 -11.08
CA PRO A 32 -7.55 1.29 -12.52
C PRO A 32 -6.16 1.75 -12.99
N ASN A 33 -5.59 2.76 -12.34
CA ASN A 33 -4.26 3.29 -12.65
C ASN A 33 -3.14 2.66 -11.79
N ARG A 34 -3.47 1.70 -10.90
CA ARG A 34 -2.54 1.03 -9.99
C ARG A 34 -1.72 1.99 -9.13
N VAL A 35 -2.28 3.17 -8.83
CA VAL A 35 -1.57 4.24 -8.12
C VAL A 35 -1.29 3.79 -6.69
N LEU A 36 -2.30 3.29 -6.00
CA LEU A 36 -2.17 2.82 -4.61
C LEU A 36 -1.34 1.55 -4.54
N LEU A 37 -1.52 0.64 -5.49
CA LEU A 37 -0.68 -0.56 -5.59
C LEU A 37 0.80 -0.19 -5.78
N SER A 38 1.10 0.81 -6.61
CA SER A 38 2.47 1.26 -6.86
C SER A 38 3.09 1.96 -5.65
N ALA A 39 2.31 2.76 -4.91
CA ALA A 39 2.75 3.42 -3.69
C ALA A 39 3.06 2.39 -2.60
N LEU A 40 2.20 1.39 -2.43
CA LEU A 40 2.42 0.27 -1.53
C LEU A 40 3.68 -0.53 -1.91
N TYR A 41 3.84 -0.87 -3.19
CA TYR A 41 5.00 -1.60 -3.68
C TYR A 41 6.32 -0.84 -3.44
N LYS A 42 6.35 0.46 -3.76
CA LYS A 42 7.51 1.32 -3.50
C LYS A 42 7.83 1.43 -2.00
N GLY A 43 6.81 1.45 -1.15
CA GLY A 43 7.00 1.52 0.30
C GLY A 43 7.45 0.21 0.94
N LEU A 44 7.25 -0.93 0.26
CA LEU A 44 7.69 -2.25 0.73
C LEU A 44 9.12 -2.62 0.30
N GLN A 45 9.65 -1.99 -0.76
CA GLN A 45 11.09 -2.03 -1.08
C GLN A 45 11.90 -1.42 0.07
#